data_AF-A0A1J5QE28-F1
#
_entry.id   AF-A0A1J5QE28-F1
#
_cell.length_a   1.000
_cell.length_b   1.000
_cell.length_c   1.000
_cell.angle_alpha   90.00
_cell.angle_beta   90.00
_cell.angle_gamma   90.00
#
_symmetry.space_group_name_H-M   'P 1'
#
loop_
_entity.id
_entity.type
_entity.pdbx_description
1 polymer ?
#
loop_
_entity_poly.entity_id
_entity_poly.type
_entity_poly.pdbx_seq_one_letter_code
_entity_poly.pdbx_strand_id
1 'polypeptide(L)'
;MDDDLDPMSRGELLAEVKRLRAGIRAHRDTTGHELCWHHPALWGLLPEKVAPTIAVPTWDRFMQGCVAYRASLDVQAPDAPRTGDDYAPSGG
;
A
#
# COMPACT_ATOMS: atom_id res chain seq x y z
N MET A 1 19.94 -9.66 3.22
CA MET A 1 18.69 -8.89 3.18
C MET A 1 19.11 -7.46 3.32
N ASP A 2 18.67 -6.57 2.42
CA ASP A 2 19.19 -5.19 2.29
C ASP A 2 20.70 -5.10 1.95
N ASP A 3 21.30 -6.19 1.45
CA ASP A 3 22.74 -6.25 1.12
C ASP A 3 23.08 -5.36 -0.10
N ASP A 4 22.07 -4.91 -0.84
CA ASP A 4 22.20 -3.90 -1.90
C ASP A 4 22.60 -2.52 -1.37
N LEU A 5 22.42 -2.26 -0.06
CA LEU A 5 22.82 -1.02 0.60
C LEU A 5 24.33 -0.98 0.92
N ASP A 6 24.97 -2.12 1.15
CA ASP A 6 26.38 -2.22 1.55
C ASP A 6 27.38 -1.54 0.58
N PRO A 7 27.24 -1.68 -0.76
CA PRO A 7 28.15 -1.01 -1.68
C PRO A 7 27.82 0.48 -1.92
N MET A 8 26.69 0.98 -1.39
CA MET A 8 26.26 2.36 -1.66
C MET A 8 27.11 3.38 -0.89
N SER A 9 27.51 4.44 -1.58
CA SER A 9 28.06 5.62 -0.93
C SER A 9 27.02 6.30 -0.04
N ARG A 10 27.49 7.17 0.88
CA ARG A 10 26.60 8.00 1.69
C ARG A 10 25.60 8.81 0.86
N GLY A 11 26.02 9.28 -0.32
CA GLY A 11 25.15 10.02 -1.24
C GLY A 11 24.02 9.16 -1.80
N GLU A 12 24.37 7.94 -2.22
CA GLU A 12 23.42 6.94 -2.74
C GLU A 12 22.45 6.48 -1.65
N LEU A 13 22.93 6.18 -0.44
CA LEU A 13 22.07 5.84 0.70
C LEU A 13 21.07 6.96 1.02
N LEU A 14 21.51 8.23 0.98
CA LEU A 14 20.61 9.36 1.21
C LEU A 14 19.55 9.48 0.12
N ALA A 15 19.93 9.28 -1.14
CA ALA A 15 19.00 9.29 -2.27
C ALA A 15 17.99 8.14 -2.16
N GLU A 16 18.47 6.95 -1.79
CA GLU A 16 17.65 5.75 -1.66
C GLU A 16 16.64 5.88 -0.52
N VAL A 17 17.05 6.33 0.66
CA VAL A 17 16.13 6.62 1.77
C VAL A 17 15.07 7.65 1.40
N LYS A 18 15.44 8.68 0.62
CA LYS A 18 14.46 9.66 0.13
C LYS A 18 13.44 9.03 -0.82
N ARG A 19 13.90 8.17 -1.74
CA ARG A 19 13.05 7.42 -2.68
C ARG A 19 12.06 6.53 -1.94
N LEU A 20 12.54 5.72 -0.98
CA LEU A 20 11.70 4.84 -0.16
C LEU A 20 10.65 5.63 0.63
N ARG A 21 11.07 6.73 1.29
CA ARG A 21 10.14 7.60 2.04
C ARG A 21 9.12 8.30 1.13
N ALA A 22 9.47 8.61 -0.11
CA ALA A 22 8.52 9.17 -1.07
C ALA A 22 7.40 8.17 -1.39
N GLY A 23 7.75 6.90 -1.62
CA GLY A 23 6.75 5.85 -1.86
C GLY A 23 5.88 5.55 -0.63
N ILE A 24 6.46 5.55 0.58
CA ILE A 24 5.67 5.43 1.83
C ILE A 24 4.68 6.57 1.97
N ARG A 25 5.08 7.82 1.69
CA ARG A 25 4.18 8.97 1.74
C ARG A 25 3.08 8.87 0.70
N ALA A 26 3.43 8.48 -0.53
CA ALA A 26 2.44 8.28 -1.59
C ALA A 26 1.37 7.26 -1.20
N HIS A 27 1.75 6.16 -0.54
CA HIS A 27 0.79 5.18 -0.03
C HIS A 27 -0.01 5.71 1.18
N ARG A 28 0.63 6.37 2.15
CA ARG A 28 -0.04 6.97 3.32
C ARG A 28 -1.12 7.98 2.91
N ASP A 29 -0.85 8.73 1.84
CA ASP A 29 -1.71 9.82 1.38
C ASP A 29 -2.83 9.32 0.42
N THR A 30 -3.01 8.00 0.24
CA THR A 30 -4.14 7.45 -0.52
C THR A 30 -5.46 7.58 0.23
N THR A 31 -6.58 7.49 -0.51
CA THR A 31 -7.93 7.64 0.04
C THR A 31 -8.91 6.69 -0.64
N GLY A 32 -10.09 6.49 -0.06
CA GLY A 32 -11.15 5.67 -0.65
C GLY A 32 -10.74 4.21 -0.83
N HIS A 33 -10.95 3.66 -2.02
CA HIS A 33 -10.63 2.26 -2.34
C HIS A 33 -9.12 1.98 -2.41
N GLU A 34 -8.30 3.02 -2.54
CA GLU A 34 -6.84 2.93 -2.47
C GLU A 34 -6.30 2.72 -1.04
N LEU A 35 -7.19 2.53 -0.06
CA LEU A 35 -6.87 2.03 1.28
C LEU A 35 -6.87 0.49 1.39
N CYS A 36 -7.04 -0.22 0.26
CA CYS A 36 -7.10 -1.68 0.23
C CYS A 36 -5.74 -2.35 0.61
N TRP A 37 -5.67 -3.68 0.64
CA TRP A 37 -4.45 -4.39 1.06
C TRP A 37 -3.40 -4.57 -0.03
N HIS A 38 -3.76 -4.41 -1.31
CA HIS A 38 -2.89 -4.77 -2.44
C HIS A 38 -2.20 -3.55 -3.06
N HIS A 39 -0.93 -3.30 -2.69
CA HIS A 39 -0.15 -2.14 -3.11
C HIS A 39 1.18 -2.53 -3.80
N PRO A 40 1.13 -3.05 -5.04
CA PRO A 40 2.32 -3.51 -5.75
C PRO A 40 3.36 -2.41 -5.98
N ALA A 41 2.94 -1.15 -6.14
CA ALA A 41 3.86 -0.02 -6.29
C ALA A 41 4.69 0.24 -5.01
N LEU A 42 4.11 0.03 -3.83
CA LEU A 42 4.82 0.17 -2.55
C LEU A 42 5.81 -0.98 -2.36
N TRP A 43 5.39 -2.22 -2.62
CA TRP A 43 6.25 -3.40 -2.51
C TRP A 43 7.37 -3.39 -3.56
N GLY A 44 7.10 -2.88 -4.75
CA GLY A 44 8.08 -2.73 -5.82
C GLY A 44 9.21 -1.73 -5.53
N LEU A 45 9.13 -0.99 -4.42
CA LEU A 45 10.25 -0.20 -3.92
C LEU A 45 11.38 -1.07 -3.38
N LEU A 46 11.09 -2.31 -2.99
CA LEU A 46 12.09 -3.26 -2.51
C LEU A 46 13.02 -3.73 -3.65
N PRO A 47 14.30 -4.00 -3.35
CA PRO A 47 15.27 -4.44 -4.34
C PRO A 47 14.96 -5.86 -4.85
N GLU A 48 14.33 -6.70 -4.04
CA GLU A 48 13.99 -8.08 -4.39
C GLU A 48 13.01 -8.12 -5.58
N LYS A 49 13.45 -8.73 -6.68
CA LYS A 49 12.60 -9.01 -7.85
C LYS A 49 11.97 -10.39 -7.74
N VAL A 50 11.31 -10.65 -6.61
CA VAL A 50 10.57 -11.89 -6.38
C VAL A 50 9.15 -11.69 -6.90
N ALA A 51 8.69 -12.60 -7.76
CA ALA A 51 7.27 -12.69 -8.09
C ALA A 51 6.53 -13.21 -6.85
N PRO A 52 5.73 -12.39 -6.15
CA PRO A 52 5.05 -12.86 -4.95
C PRO A 52 4.05 -13.94 -5.34
N THR A 53 4.08 -15.07 -4.62
CA THR A 53 2.99 -16.04 -4.70
C THR A 53 1.83 -15.49 -3.87
N ILE A 54 1.00 -14.65 -4.49
CA ILE A 54 -0.15 -14.03 -3.82
C ILE A 54 -1.28 -15.04 -3.78
N ALA A 55 -1.75 -15.37 -2.57
CA ALA A 55 -3.00 -16.08 -2.37
C ALA A 55 -4.14 -15.05 -2.31
N VAL A 56 -5.06 -15.11 -3.27
CA VAL A 56 -6.28 -14.28 -3.26
C VAL A 56 -7.40 -15.09 -2.59
N PRO A 57 -8.01 -14.60 -1.50
CA PRO A 57 -9.14 -15.29 -0.87
C PRO A 57 -10.30 -15.50 -1.84
N THR A 58 -11.13 -16.52 -1.59
CA THR A 58 -12.41 -16.65 -2.29
C THR A 58 -13.26 -15.40 -2.07
N TRP A 59 -14.15 -15.10 -3.00
CA TRP A 59 -14.95 -13.88 -2.99
C TRP A 59 -15.68 -13.64 -1.65
N ASP A 60 -16.33 -14.67 -1.11
CA ASP A 60 -17.04 -14.59 0.17
C ASP A 60 -16.11 -14.20 1.34
N ARG A 61 -14.89 -14.76 1.37
CA ARG A 61 -13.90 -14.47 2.40
C ARG A 61 -13.25 -13.11 2.22
N PHE A 62 -12.99 -12.72 0.97
CA PHE A 62 -12.49 -11.41 0.62
C PHE A 62 -13.46 -10.32 1.10
N MET A 63 -14.75 -10.45 0.78
CA MET A 63 -15.77 -9.46 1.14
C MET A 63 -15.98 -9.36 2.67
N GLN A 64 -15.89 -10.48 3.41
CA GLN A 64 -15.89 -10.45 4.88
C GLN A 64 -14.74 -9.58 5.43
N GLY A 65 -13.54 -9.72 4.86
CA GLY A 65 -12.37 -8.91 5.20
C GLY A 65 -12.58 -7.42 4.88
N CYS A 66 -13.13 -7.10 3.71
CA CYS A 66 -13.42 -5.71 3.32
C CYS A 66 -14.41 -5.02 4.28
N VAL A 67 -15.47 -5.73 4.68
CA VAL A 67 -16.45 -5.22 5.66
C VAL A 67 -15.79 -4.99 7.01
N ALA A 68 -15.00 -5.94 7.50
CA ALA A 68 -14.28 -5.80 8.77
C ALA A 68 -13.28 -4.63 8.75
N TYR A 69 -12.52 -4.48 7.66
CA TYR A 69 -11.60 -3.37 7.47
C TYR A 69 -12.34 -2.02 7.48
N ARG A 70 -13.43 -1.89 6.71
CA ARG A 70 -14.24 -0.68 6.71
C ARG A 70 -14.75 -0.34 8.11
N ALA A 71 -15.28 -1.30 8.85
CA ALA A 71 -15.75 -1.08 10.23
C ALA A 71 -14.62 -0.61 11.16
N SER A 72 -13.40 -1.12 10.97
CA SER A 72 -12.26 -0.71 11.79
C SER A 72 -11.89 0.78 11.63
N LEU A 73 -12.19 1.39 10.48
CA LEU A 73 -11.91 2.81 10.21
C LEU A 73 -12.78 3.76 11.04
N ASP A 74 -13.94 3.31 11.53
CA ASP A 74 -14.75 4.11 12.45
C ASP A 74 -14.03 4.34 13.79
N VAL A 75 -13.14 3.43 14.17
CA VAL A 75 -12.30 3.53 15.38
C VAL A 75 -10.93 4.14 15.07
N GLN A 76 -10.29 3.74 13.98
CA GLN A 76 -8.93 4.18 13.65
C GLN A 76 -8.87 5.61 13.08
N ALA A 77 -9.92 6.05 12.39
CA ALA A 77 -10.01 7.35 11.76
C ALA A 77 -11.41 7.96 11.97
N PRO A 78 -11.84 8.19 13.23
CA PRO A 78 -13.19 8.63 13.57
C PRO A 78 -13.56 9.97 12.94
N ASP A 79 -12.57 10.86 12.80
CA ASP A 79 -12.76 12.23 12.28
C ASP A 79 -12.56 12.34 10.76
N ALA A 80 -12.17 11.27 10.07
CA ALA A 80 -11.98 11.32 8.62
C ALA A 80 -13.33 11.54 7.90
N PRO A 81 -13.40 12.33 6.83
CA PRO A 81 -14.64 12.53 6.07
C PRO A 81 -15.20 11.21 5.52
N ARG A 82 -16.53 11.10 5.47
CA ARG A 82 -17.24 9.95 4.89
C ARG A 82 -17.81 10.44 3.57
N THR A 83 -17.30 9.91 2.47
CA THR A 83 -17.78 10.22 1.13
C THR A 83 -18.76 9.13 0.68
N GLY A 84 -19.75 9.54 -0.12
CA GLY A 84 -20.77 8.64 -0.68
C GLY A 84 -20.65 8.51 -2.20
N ASP A 85 -19.47 8.77 -2.74
CA ASP A 85 -19.23 8.70 -4.17
C ASP A 85 -19.45 7.27 -4.66
N ASP A 86 -20.12 7.12 -5.81
CA ASP A 86 -20.26 5.81 -6.44
C ASP A 86 -18.89 5.25 -6.80
N TYR A 87 -18.74 3.93 -6.69
CA TYR A 87 -17.53 3.26 -7.13
C TYR A 87 -17.37 3.45 -8.65
N ALA A 88 -16.44 4.31 -9.04
CA ALA A 88 -15.99 4.44 -10.42
C ALA A 88 -14.70 3.61 -10.57
N PRO A 89 -14.73 2.43 -11.22
CA PRO A 89 -13.51 1.70 -11.51
C PRO A 89 -12.60 2.58 -12.37
N SER A 90 -11.42 2.91 -11.86
CA SER A 90 -10.42 3.68 -12.59
C SER A 90 -9.77 2.79 -13.65
N GLY A 91 -10.28 2.87 -14.89
CA GLY A 91 -9.64 2.34 -16.10
C GLY A 91 -9.66 0.82 -16.25
N GLY A 92 -10.37 0.34 -17.26
CA GLY A 92 -10.11 -0.97 -17.88
C GLY A 92 -8.97 -0.89 -18.88
#